data_AF-A0A1I4A6U9-F1
#
_entry.id   AF-A0A1I4A6U9-F1
#
_cell.length_a   1.000
_cell.length_b   1.000
_cell.length_c   1.000
_cell.angle_alpha   90.00
_cell.angle_beta   90.00
_cell.angle_gamma   90.00
#
_symmetry.space_group_name_H-M   'P 1'
#
loop_
_entity.id
_entity.type
_entity.pdbx_description
1 polymer ?
#
loop_
_entity_poly.entity_id
_entity_poly.type
_entity_poly.pdbx_seq_one_letter_code
_entity_poly.pdbx_strand_id
1 'polypeptide(L)'
;MFMHSKELQYHAKPDRPDPIMARRLQEILGGQWGEMSVMNMYLFQGWNARGNEKYKDLLLDTATEEIGHVEMIATMISQLLEGAPLKTQEKAVDSDPALAAVMGGTLNTRLYQD
;
A
#
# COMPACT_ATOMS: atom_id res chain seq x y z
N MET A 1 -6.32 4.48 -19.52
CA MET A 1 -5.60 3.18 -19.59
C MET A 1 -4.39 3.32 -18.69
N PHE A 2 -4.08 2.32 -17.86
CA PHE A 2 -2.92 2.34 -16.96
C PHE A 2 -1.80 1.46 -17.51
N MET A 3 -0.57 1.80 -17.17
CA MET A 3 0.65 1.04 -17.42
C MET A 3 1.36 0.89 -16.07
N HIS A 4 2.06 -0.22 -15.86
CA HIS A 4 2.79 -0.48 -14.61
C HIS A 4 4.27 -0.70 -14.90
N SER A 5 5.13 -0.09 -14.09
CA SER A 5 6.56 -0.35 -14.03
C SER A 5 6.87 -1.03 -12.70
N LYS A 6 7.84 -1.95 -12.68
CA LYS A 6 8.24 -2.65 -11.45
C LYS A 6 9.03 -1.77 -10.48
N GLU A 7 9.51 -0.62 -10.95
CA GLU A 7 10.25 0.32 -10.13
C GLU A 7 9.27 1.12 -9.27
N LEU A 8 9.52 1.15 -7.96
CA LEU A 8 8.77 2.01 -7.05
C LEU A 8 9.07 3.48 -7.37
N GLN A 9 8.07 4.34 -7.24
CA GLN A 9 8.21 5.78 -7.44
C GLN A 9 9.30 6.40 -6.55
N TYR A 10 9.47 5.88 -5.33
CA TYR A 10 10.58 6.20 -4.46
C TYR A 10 10.97 5.02 -3.55
N HIS A 11 12.11 5.14 -2.87
CA HIS A 11 12.60 4.13 -1.94
C HIS A 11 11.59 3.86 -0.81
N ALA A 12 11.15 2.59 -0.71
CA ALA A 12 10.24 2.12 0.33
C ALA A 12 10.80 0.87 1.05
N LYS A 13 12.04 0.98 1.55
CA LYS A 13 12.74 -0.10 2.26
C LYS A 13 13.09 0.30 3.69
N PRO A 14 12.70 -0.47 4.72
CA PRO A 14 13.06 -0.18 6.10
C PRO A 14 14.47 -0.67 6.44
N ASP A 15 15.11 -0.06 7.43
CA ASP A 15 16.44 -0.48 7.92
C ASP A 15 16.39 -1.81 8.70
N ARG A 16 15.26 -2.09 9.36
CA ARG A 16 15.04 -3.29 10.17
C ARG A 16 13.55 -3.66 10.25
N PRO A 17 13.20 -4.92 10.56
CA PRO A 17 11.82 -5.32 10.84
C PRO A 17 11.23 -4.55 12.03
N ASP A 18 9.97 -4.13 11.91
CA ASP A 18 9.22 -3.46 12.97
C ASP A 18 7.69 -3.67 12.78
N PRO A 19 7.10 -4.70 13.42
CA PRO A 19 5.68 -5.03 13.24
C PRO A 19 4.74 -3.97 13.84
N ILE A 20 5.21 -3.16 14.79
CA ILE A 20 4.41 -2.06 15.35
C ILE A 20 4.31 -0.93 14.33
N MET A 21 5.43 -0.61 13.66
CA MET A 21 5.41 0.36 12.57
C MET A 21 4.57 -0.13 11.39
N ALA A 22 4.67 -1.42 11.04
CA ALA A 22 3.83 -2.02 10.00
C ALA A 22 2.32 -1.84 10.30
N ARG A 23 1.91 -2.07 11.56
CA ARG A 23 0.55 -1.83 12.01
C ARG A 23 0.14 -0.36 11.90
N ARG A 24 1.02 0.58 12.25
CA ARG A 24 0.72 2.03 12.13
C ARG A 24 0.57 2.46 10.67
N LEU A 25 1.39 1.92 9.78
CA LEU A 25 1.31 2.22 8.35
C LEU A 25 0.02 1.71 7.69
N GLN A 26 -0.71 0.78 8.31
CA GLN A 26 -2.05 0.39 7.84
C GLN A 26 -3.03 1.57 7.81
N GLU A 27 -2.94 2.51 8.76
CA GLU A 27 -3.77 3.72 8.73
C GLU A 27 -3.40 4.63 7.55
N ILE A 28 -2.11 4.72 7.22
CA ILE A 28 -1.64 5.49 6.06
C ILE A 28 -2.05 4.81 4.75
N LEU A 29 -2.07 3.48 4.70
CA LEU A 29 -2.49 2.74 3.50
C LEU A 29 -4.02 2.78 3.31
N GLY A 30 -4.76 2.27 4.27
CA GLY A 30 -6.20 1.96 4.15
C GLY A 30 -7.08 2.68 5.17
N GLY A 31 -6.54 3.60 5.96
CA GLY A 31 -7.30 4.41 6.90
C GLY A 31 -8.24 5.40 6.22
N GLN A 32 -9.04 6.10 7.03
CA GLN A 32 -10.05 7.04 6.54
C GLN A 32 -9.43 8.14 5.65
N TRP A 33 -8.20 8.53 5.95
CA TRP A 33 -7.43 9.54 5.23
C TRP A 33 -6.17 8.96 4.58
N GLY A 34 -6.13 7.63 4.39
CA GLY A 34 -5.00 6.93 3.79
C GLY A 34 -4.96 7.04 2.26
N GLU A 35 -3.86 6.59 1.68
CA GLU A 35 -3.56 6.71 0.24
C GLU A 35 -4.62 6.04 -0.62
N MET A 36 -5.21 4.91 -0.19
CA MET A 36 -6.32 4.28 -0.92
C MET A 36 -7.55 5.18 -1.00
N SER A 37 -7.84 5.96 0.04
CA SER A 37 -8.98 6.89 0.07
C SER A 37 -8.70 8.08 -0.84
N VAL A 38 -7.50 8.65 -0.78
CA VAL A 38 -7.07 9.79 -1.59
C VAL A 38 -7.01 9.43 -3.09
N MET A 39 -6.37 8.31 -3.42
CA MET A 39 -6.32 7.73 -4.77
C MET A 39 -7.72 7.59 -5.37
N ASN A 40 -8.64 6.91 -4.68
CA ASN A 40 -10.00 6.71 -5.17
C ASN A 40 -10.74 8.04 -5.31
N MET A 41 -10.59 8.94 -4.35
CA MET A 41 -11.23 10.25 -4.38
C MET A 41 -10.83 11.04 -5.65
N TYR A 42 -9.53 11.13 -5.95
CA TYR A 42 -9.07 11.85 -7.14
C TYR A 42 -9.39 11.13 -8.45
N LEU A 43 -9.32 9.79 -8.51
CA LEU A 43 -9.77 9.03 -9.69
C LEU A 43 -11.24 9.32 -10.01
N PHE A 44 -12.14 9.20 -9.02
CA PHE A 44 -13.56 9.43 -9.23
C PHE A 44 -13.87 10.89 -9.55
N GLN A 45 -13.17 11.85 -8.94
CA GLN A 45 -13.32 13.27 -9.29
C GLN A 45 -12.85 13.54 -10.72
N GLY A 46 -11.68 13.03 -11.12
CA GLY A 46 -11.12 13.21 -12.46
C GLY A 46 -12.00 12.58 -13.55
N TRP A 47 -12.49 11.35 -13.35
CA TRP A 47 -13.38 10.70 -14.32
C TRP A 47 -14.76 11.37 -14.43
N ASN A 48 -15.27 11.91 -13.32
CA ASN A 48 -16.56 12.60 -13.30
C ASN A 48 -16.47 14.09 -13.61
N ALA A 49 -15.27 14.66 -13.72
CA ALA A 49 -15.10 16.06 -14.07
C ALA A 49 -15.79 16.39 -15.40
N ARG A 50 -16.58 17.44 -15.39
CA ARG A 50 -17.23 18.04 -16.57
C ARG A 50 -16.87 19.52 -16.56
N GLY A 51 -15.92 19.94 -17.39
CA GLY A 51 -15.48 21.33 -17.40
C GLY A 51 -14.02 21.49 -17.80
N ASN A 52 -13.27 22.27 -17.02
CA ASN A 52 -11.91 22.67 -17.35
C ASN A 52 -10.95 21.48 -17.38
N GLU A 53 -10.44 21.15 -18.56
CA GLU A 53 -9.51 20.03 -18.76
C GLU A 53 -8.23 20.18 -17.93
N LYS A 54 -7.76 21.40 -17.62
CA LYS A 54 -6.58 21.60 -16.75
C LYS A 54 -6.76 20.97 -15.37
N TYR A 55 -7.94 21.09 -14.78
CA TYR A 55 -8.20 20.53 -13.44
C TYR A 55 -8.49 19.05 -13.49
N LYS A 56 -9.13 18.58 -14.57
CA LYS A 56 -9.32 17.16 -14.80
C LYS A 56 -7.99 16.44 -14.97
N ASP A 57 -7.07 17.02 -15.73
CA ASP A 57 -5.72 16.51 -15.94
C ASP A 57 -4.95 16.45 -14.62
N LEU A 58 -4.94 17.56 -13.86
CA LEU A 58 -4.33 17.60 -12.52
C LEU A 58 -4.89 16.51 -11.59
N LEU A 59 -6.21 16.33 -11.55
CA LEU A 59 -6.82 15.29 -10.72
C LEU A 59 -6.39 13.89 -11.14
N LEU A 60 -6.31 13.61 -12.44
CA LEU A 60 -5.91 12.29 -12.96
C LEU A 60 -4.41 12.03 -12.79
N ASP A 61 -3.58 13.06 -12.92
CA ASP A 61 -2.14 13.00 -12.65
C ASP A 61 -1.90 12.66 -11.17
N THR A 62 -2.48 13.44 -10.26
CA THR A 62 -2.35 13.20 -8.81
C THR A 62 -2.92 11.84 -8.44
N ALA A 63 -4.10 11.47 -8.96
CA ALA A 63 -4.68 10.15 -8.71
C ALA A 63 -3.77 9.00 -9.13
N THR A 64 -3.03 9.17 -10.24
CA THR A 64 -2.10 8.15 -10.74
C THR A 64 -0.85 8.07 -9.87
N GLU A 65 -0.36 9.20 -9.36
CA GLU A 65 0.71 9.24 -8.35
C GLU A 65 0.32 8.49 -7.06
N GLU A 66 -0.92 8.68 -6.56
CA GLU A 66 -1.36 7.98 -5.34
C GLU A 66 -1.41 6.45 -5.49
N ILE A 67 -1.53 5.91 -6.71
CA ILE A 67 -1.39 4.47 -6.95
C ILE A 67 0.04 4.02 -6.60
N GLY A 68 1.04 4.83 -6.95
CA GLY A 68 2.45 4.60 -6.59
C GLY A 68 2.68 4.69 -5.08
N HIS A 69 2.04 5.64 -4.40
CA HIS A 69 2.10 5.72 -2.93
C HIS A 69 1.47 4.50 -2.26
N VAL A 70 0.31 4.03 -2.73
CA VAL A 70 -0.30 2.77 -2.26
C VAL A 70 0.68 1.60 -2.41
N GLU A 71 1.33 1.46 -3.57
CA GLU A 71 2.32 0.40 -3.81
C GLU A 71 3.52 0.50 -2.87
N MET A 72 4.07 1.71 -2.69
CA MET A 72 5.20 1.95 -1.78
C MET A 72 4.86 1.62 -0.33
N ILE A 73 3.70 2.06 0.19
CA ILE A 73 3.32 1.79 1.59
C ILE A 73 3.02 0.31 1.81
N ALA A 74 2.33 -0.36 0.88
CA ALA A 74 2.10 -1.80 0.96
C ALA A 74 3.42 -2.59 0.95
N THR A 75 4.36 -2.19 0.09
CA THR A 75 5.71 -2.79 -0.01
C THR A 75 6.52 -2.58 1.27
N MET A 76 6.44 -1.39 1.88
CA MET A 76 7.10 -1.09 3.16
C MET A 76 6.51 -1.93 4.31
N ILE A 77 5.18 -2.04 4.39
CA ILE A 77 4.50 -2.85 5.41
C ILE A 77 4.95 -4.31 5.31
N SER A 78 5.00 -4.87 4.10
CA SER A 78 5.44 -6.25 3.88
C SER A 78 6.89 -6.45 4.37
N GLN A 79 7.82 -5.58 3.98
CA GLN A 79 9.22 -5.66 4.41
C GLN A 79 9.40 -5.50 5.92
N LEU A 80 8.60 -4.66 6.58
CA LEU A 80 8.63 -4.49 8.04
C LEU A 80 8.19 -5.77 8.79
N LEU A 81 7.38 -6.62 8.15
CA LEU A 81 6.87 -7.86 8.74
C LEU A 81 7.77 -9.09 8.47
N GLU A 82 8.52 -9.11 7.37
CA GLU A 82 9.33 -10.26 6.91
C GLU A 82 10.38 -10.79 7.91
N GLY A 83 10.77 -10.02 8.93
CA GLY A 83 11.72 -10.44 9.97
C GLY A 83 11.16 -10.48 11.39
N ALA A 84 9.86 -10.30 11.59
CA ALA A 84 9.24 -10.46 12.91
C ALA A 84 9.16 -11.96 13.29
N PRO A 85 9.34 -12.35 14.57
CA PRO A 85 9.19 -13.75 14.98
C PRO A 85 7.82 -14.31 14.58
N LEU A 86 7.75 -15.56 14.08
CA LEU A 86 6.49 -16.19 13.63
C LEU A 86 5.37 -16.12 14.68
N LYS A 87 5.67 -16.33 15.96
CA LYS A 87 4.68 -16.16 17.06
C LYS A 87 4.13 -14.74 17.18
N THR A 88 4.92 -13.72 16.84
CA THR A 88 4.50 -12.33 16.82
C THR A 88 3.70 -12.02 15.56
N GLN A 89 4.05 -12.64 14.44
CA GLN A 89 3.28 -12.58 13.19
C GLN A 89 1.90 -13.21 13.36
N GLU A 90 1.82 -14.44 13.87
CA GLU A 90 0.57 -15.17 14.15
C GLU A 90 -0.33 -14.37 15.10
N LYS A 91 0.22 -13.85 16.22
CA LYS A 91 -0.55 -13.00 17.13
C LYS A 91 -1.02 -11.69 16.50
N ALA A 92 -0.23 -11.10 15.61
CA ALA A 92 -0.59 -9.87 14.91
C ALA A 92 -1.73 -10.12 13.91
N VAL A 93 -1.61 -11.20 13.13
CA VAL A 93 -2.63 -11.70 12.19
C VAL A 93 -3.94 -12.04 12.91
N ASP A 94 -3.87 -12.74 14.04
CA ASP A 94 -5.04 -13.07 14.86
C ASP A 94 -5.70 -11.82 15.49
N SER A 95 -4.91 -10.77 15.73
CA SER A 95 -5.39 -9.54 16.38
C SER A 95 -5.98 -8.50 15.42
N ASP A 96 -5.64 -8.57 14.13
CA ASP A 96 -6.04 -7.56 13.15
C ASP A 96 -6.21 -8.18 11.75
N PRO A 97 -7.47 -8.31 11.27
CA PRO A 97 -7.77 -8.84 9.94
C PRO A 97 -7.12 -8.07 8.78
N ALA A 98 -6.82 -6.78 8.94
CA ALA A 98 -6.14 -6.00 7.90
C ALA A 98 -4.66 -6.38 7.75
N LEU A 99 -4.00 -6.71 8.87
CA LEU A 99 -2.64 -7.26 8.85
C LEU A 99 -2.60 -8.64 8.19
N ALA A 100 -3.62 -9.48 8.43
CA ALA A 100 -3.75 -10.80 7.82
C ALA A 100 -3.81 -10.75 6.27
N ALA A 101 -4.55 -9.79 5.71
CA ALA A 101 -4.70 -9.63 4.26
C ALA A 101 -3.37 -9.29 3.56
N VAL A 102 -2.52 -8.47 4.19
CA VAL A 102 -1.20 -8.11 3.64
C VAL A 102 -0.21 -9.27 3.76
N MET A 103 -0.25 -10.03 4.86
CA MET A 103 0.63 -11.18 5.09
C MET A 103 0.26 -12.42 4.27
N GLY A 104 -1.02 -12.60 3.93
CA GLY A 104 -1.51 -13.72 3.12
C GLY A 104 -0.88 -13.78 1.72
N GLY A 105 -0.38 -12.66 1.19
CA GLY A 105 0.38 -12.62 -0.06
C GLY A 105 1.85 -13.03 0.08
N THR A 106 2.43 -12.93 1.28
CA THR A 106 3.88 -13.14 1.54
C THR A 106 4.20 -14.55 2.07
N LEU A 107 3.24 -15.25 2.70
CA LEU A 107 3.45 -16.60 3.24
C LEU A 107 3.69 -17.67 2.16
N ASN A 108 3.33 -17.41 0.90
CA ASN A 108 3.35 -18.41 -0.18
C ASN A 108 4.63 -18.38 -1.04
N THR A 109 5.52 -17.39 -0.89
CA THR A 109 6.69 -17.24 -1.77
C THR A 109 7.93 -18.04 -1.34
N ARG A 110 7.97 -18.59 -0.12
CA ARG A 110 9.06 -19.49 0.33
C ARG A 110 8.74 -20.98 0.28
N LEU A 111 7.51 -21.40 0.02
CA LEU A 111 7.17 -22.83 -0.14
C LEU A 111 7.62 -23.43 -1.48
N TYR A 112 8.25 -22.63 -2.36
CA TYR A 112 8.73 -23.03 -3.68
C TYR A 112 10.23 -22.79 -3.90
N GLN A 113 11.02 -22.55 -2.84
CA GLN A 113 12.47 -22.33 -2.95
C GLN A 113 13.33 -23.30 -2.14
N ASP A 114 12.76 -24.40 -1.65
CA ASP A 114 13.50 -25.56 -1.14
C ASP A 114 13.37 -26.77 -2.09
#